data_AF-A0A0Q8P3Y2-F1
#
_entry.id   AF-A0A0Q8P3Y2-F1
#
_cell.length_a   1.000
_cell.length_b   1.000
_cell.length_c   1.000
_cell.angle_alpha   90.00
_cell.angle_beta   90.00
_cell.angle_gamma   90.00
#
_symmetry.space_group_name_H-M   'P 1'
#
loop_
_entity.id
_entity.type
_entity.pdbx_description
1 polymer ?
#
loop_
_entity_poly.entity_id
_entity_poly.type
_entity_poly.pdbx_seq_one_letter_code
_entity_poly.pdbx_strand_id
1 'polypeptide(L)'
;MTNLAAEWAASMGDVLTDVPDVVKFLPGWLALLLSGYLALRTWRTQRLRRALGPDGEAVREALVDARRLLEEVCTRGGQRVQWFQKDEQREVGRVVQDLADRVGDKKLRRAMTAVAGTCAEVFAFAPPNRIMVAVAGQPEHPSQIEQRNRDQAQLAQQVERAHQGRGEVATAITRLNVVERRVTGR
;
A
#
# COMPACT_ATOMS: atom_id res chain seq x y z
N MET A 1 3.19 -0.92 -38.14
CA MET A 1 4.21 -0.16 -37.37
C MET A 1 4.31 1.28 -37.89
N THR A 2 3.21 2.03 -37.91
CA THR A 2 3.20 3.45 -38.31
C THR A 2 2.10 4.16 -37.52
N ASN A 3 2.45 5.34 -36.96
CA ASN A 3 1.58 6.39 -36.39
C ASN A 3 1.64 6.74 -34.91
N LEU A 4 2.64 6.29 -34.14
CA LEU A 4 2.90 6.90 -32.81
C LEU A 4 3.41 8.37 -32.93
N ALA A 5 4.09 8.72 -34.02
CA ALA A 5 4.56 10.09 -34.24
C ALA A 5 3.43 11.08 -34.63
N ALA A 6 2.36 10.59 -35.26
CA ALA A 6 1.23 11.40 -35.69
C ALA A 6 0.27 11.71 -34.53
N GLU A 7 0.03 10.76 -33.62
CA GLU A 7 -0.76 10.99 -32.40
C GLU A 7 -0.05 11.95 -31.42
N TRP A 8 1.28 11.89 -31.33
CA TRP A 8 2.06 12.86 -30.53
C TRP A 8 1.97 14.29 -31.08
N ALA A 9 1.94 14.46 -32.41
CA ALA A 9 1.78 15.77 -33.05
C ALA A 9 0.36 16.34 -32.87
N ALA A 10 -0.67 15.48 -32.95
CA ALA A 10 -2.06 15.90 -32.73
C ALA A 10 -2.34 16.29 -31.27
N SER A 11 -1.77 15.56 -30.30
CA SER A 11 -1.92 15.87 -28.86
C SER A 11 -1.17 17.14 -28.44
N MET A 12 -0.13 17.56 -29.16
CA MET A 12 0.56 18.83 -28.89
C MET A 12 -0.16 20.05 -29.49
N GLY A 13 -0.95 19.86 -30.57
CA GLY A 13 -1.68 20.95 -31.23
C GLY A 13 -2.71 21.63 -30.34
N ASP A 14 -3.42 20.85 -29.51
CA ASP A 14 -4.48 21.37 -28.61
C ASP A 14 -3.93 22.01 -27.32
N VAL A 15 -2.65 21.80 -26.99
CA VAL A 15 -2.01 22.45 -25.83
C VAL A 15 -1.48 23.85 -26.20
N LEU A 16 -1.40 24.17 -27.50
CA LEU A 16 -0.90 25.45 -28.01
C LEU A 16 -1.99 26.44 -28.39
N THR A 17 -3.27 26.04 -28.41
CA THR A 17 -4.40 26.90 -28.79
C THR A 17 -4.95 27.74 -27.65
N ASP A 18 -4.64 27.41 -26.40
CA ASP A 18 -5.03 28.18 -25.21
C ASP A 18 -3.83 28.97 -24.64
N VAL A 19 -3.09 29.62 -25.53
CA VAL A 19 -2.07 30.59 -25.15
C VAL A 19 -2.76 31.94 -25.04
N PRO A 20 -2.94 32.51 -23.84
CA PRO A 20 -3.60 33.80 -23.67
C PRO A 20 -2.88 34.88 -24.49
N ASP A 21 -3.65 35.74 -25.18
CA ASP A 21 -3.17 36.82 -26.07
C ASP A 21 -2.10 37.75 -25.45
N VAL A 22 -1.91 37.67 -24.13
CA VAL A 22 -0.84 38.30 -23.35
C VAL A 22 0.57 37.90 -23.82
N VAL A 23 0.75 36.74 -24.45
CA VAL A 23 2.08 36.26 -24.91
C VAL A 23 2.65 37.07 -26.08
N LYS A 24 1.81 37.80 -26.82
CA LYS A 24 2.25 38.62 -27.98
C LYS A 24 3.02 39.89 -27.57
N PHE A 25 2.86 40.35 -26.32
CA PHE A 25 3.45 41.59 -25.81
C PHE A 25 4.58 41.36 -24.79
N LEU A 26 4.92 40.10 -24.51
CA LEU A 26 6.01 39.77 -23.62
C LEU A 26 7.33 39.87 -24.40
N PRO A 27 8.30 40.71 -23.95
CA PRO A 27 9.66 40.69 -24.48
C PRO A 27 10.18 39.24 -24.59
N GLY A 28 10.91 38.89 -25.66
CA GLY A 28 11.30 37.49 -25.91
C GLY A 28 11.99 36.77 -24.74
N TRP A 29 12.65 37.51 -23.85
CA TRP A 29 13.23 36.97 -22.60
C TRP A 29 12.18 36.52 -21.58
N LEU A 30 11.04 37.20 -21.49
CA LEU A 30 9.91 36.82 -20.63
C LEU A 30 9.22 35.55 -21.13
N ALA A 31 9.08 35.38 -22.44
CA ALA A 31 8.57 34.13 -23.03
C ALA A 31 9.51 32.94 -22.75
N LEU A 32 10.84 33.16 -22.81
CA LEU A 32 11.84 32.16 -22.42
C LEU A 32 11.78 31.80 -20.92
N LEU A 33 11.60 32.79 -20.03
CA LEU A 33 11.43 32.52 -18.60
C LEU A 33 10.12 31.78 -18.30
N LEU A 34 9.02 32.16 -18.95
CA LEU A 34 7.71 31.55 -18.75
C LEU A 34 7.71 30.08 -19.23
N SER A 35 8.25 29.83 -20.42
CA SER A 35 8.39 28.48 -20.98
C SER A 35 9.34 27.61 -20.16
N GLY A 36 10.49 28.15 -19.71
CA GLY A 36 11.40 27.46 -18.79
C GLY A 36 10.74 27.12 -17.45
N TYR A 37 9.97 28.04 -16.87
CA TYR A 37 9.21 27.80 -15.64
C TYR A 37 8.14 26.71 -15.82
N LEU A 38 7.38 26.74 -16.91
CA LEU A 38 6.37 25.73 -17.22
C LEU A 38 7.00 24.35 -17.49
N ALA A 39 8.11 24.29 -18.22
CA ALA A 39 8.88 23.07 -18.45
C ALA A 39 9.44 22.49 -17.14
N LEU A 40 9.99 23.34 -16.27
CA LEU A 40 10.47 22.91 -14.96
C LEU A 40 9.31 22.43 -14.06
N ARG A 41 8.18 23.13 -14.09
CA ARG A 41 6.97 22.76 -13.33
C ARG A 41 6.42 21.42 -13.79
N THR A 42 6.29 21.20 -15.10
CA THR A 42 5.80 19.93 -15.68
C THR A 42 6.77 18.79 -15.45
N TRP A 43 8.07 19.02 -15.58
CA TRP A 43 9.09 18.02 -15.23
C TRP A 43 9.02 17.63 -13.75
N ARG A 44 8.84 18.62 -12.87
CA ARG A 44 8.72 18.40 -11.42
C ARG A 44 7.44 17.62 -11.08
N THR A 45 6.30 17.95 -11.67
CA THR A 45 5.05 17.22 -11.44
C THR A 45 5.11 15.80 -12.00
N GLN A 46 5.71 15.59 -13.17
CA GLN A 46 5.94 14.24 -13.71
C GLN A 46 6.86 13.42 -12.81
N ARG A 47 7.94 14.02 -12.30
CA ARG A 47 8.86 13.35 -11.36
C ARG A 47 8.17 13.00 -10.03
N LEU A 48 7.26 13.85 -9.57
CA LEU A 48 6.46 13.62 -8.37
C LEU A 48 5.39 12.55 -8.58
N ARG A 49 4.70 12.53 -9.73
CA ARG A 49 3.77 11.46 -10.10
C ARG A 49 4.47 10.09 -10.16
N ARG A 50 5.70 10.03 -10.67
CA ARG A 50 6.53 8.81 -10.62
C ARG A 50 6.88 8.38 -9.19
N ALA A 51 6.85 9.27 -8.20
CA ALA A 51 7.16 8.93 -6.81
C ALA A 51 6.00 8.18 -6.12
N LEU A 52 4.74 8.48 -6.46
CA LEU A 52 3.56 7.73 -6.01
C LEU A 52 3.36 6.43 -6.81
N GLY A 53 3.82 6.40 -8.06
CA GLY A 53 3.44 5.36 -9.01
C GLY A 53 2.12 5.69 -9.71
N PRO A 54 1.61 4.80 -10.57
CA PRO A 54 0.42 5.06 -11.37
C PRO A 54 -0.88 5.20 -10.54
N ASP A 55 -0.99 4.56 -9.37
CA ASP A 55 -2.23 4.56 -8.56
C ASP A 55 -1.96 4.92 -7.08
N GLY A 56 -2.01 6.21 -6.75
CA GLY A 56 -1.93 6.66 -5.35
C GLY A 56 -3.12 6.21 -4.49
N GLU A 57 -4.31 6.14 -5.07
CA GLU A 57 -5.52 5.69 -4.38
C GLU A 57 -5.44 4.19 -4.03
N ALA A 58 -4.95 3.36 -4.96
CA ALA A 58 -4.75 1.94 -4.68
C ALA A 58 -3.75 1.70 -3.54
N VAL A 59 -2.69 2.52 -3.44
CA VAL A 59 -1.74 2.46 -2.31
C VAL A 59 -2.43 2.79 -0.99
N ARG A 60 -3.32 3.79 -0.99
CA ARG A 60 -4.10 4.17 0.20
C ARG A 60 -5.06 3.05 0.60
N GLU A 61 -5.82 2.53 -0.35
CA GLU A 61 -6.79 1.44 -0.14
C GLU A 61 -6.08 0.20 0.43
N ALA A 62 -4.99 -0.25 -0.19
CA ALA A 62 -4.23 -1.39 0.29
C ALA A 62 -3.67 -1.21 1.72
N LEU A 63 -3.21 -0.01 2.08
CA LEU A 63 -2.76 0.29 3.45
C LEU A 63 -3.93 0.33 4.45
N VAL A 64 -5.11 0.77 4.03
CA VAL A 64 -6.32 0.74 4.85
C VAL A 64 -6.79 -0.69 5.07
N ASP A 65 -6.76 -1.52 4.04
CA ASP A 65 -7.10 -2.94 4.13
C ASP A 65 -6.11 -3.69 5.03
N ALA A 66 -4.80 -3.43 4.89
CA ALA A 66 -3.80 -3.95 5.80
C ALA A 66 -4.03 -3.50 7.25
N ARG A 67 -4.37 -2.22 7.47
CA ARG A 67 -4.72 -1.73 8.81
C ARG A 67 -5.90 -2.50 9.38
N ARG A 68 -6.97 -2.65 8.59
CA ARG A 68 -8.21 -3.32 9.01
C ARG A 68 -7.94 -4.78 9.35
N LEU A 69 -7.19 -5.49 8.53
CA LEU A 69 -6.75 -6.86 8.79
C LEU A 69 -6.03 -6.97 10.13
N LEU A 70 -5.04 -6.12 10.39
CA LEU A 70 -4.26 -6.16 11.63
C LEU A 70 -5.09 -5.77 12.85
N GLU A 71 -5.96 -4.77 12.73
CA GLU A 71 -6.91 -4.39 13.79
C GLU A 71 -7.87 -5.54 14.11
N GLU A 72 -8.36 -6.25 13.10
CA GLU A 72 -9.25 -7.38 13.27
C GLU A 72 -8.56 -8.57 13.94
N VAL A 73 -7.28 -8.83 13.64
CA VAL A 73 -6.46 -9.81 14.35
C VAL A 73 -6.27 -9.41 15.83
N CYS A 74 -5.95 -8.15 16.11
CA CYS A 74 -5.84 -7.66 17.48
C CYS A 74 -7.17 -7.78 18.25
N THR A 75 -8.30 -7.43 17.64
CA THR A 75 -9.62 -7.46 18.29
C THR A 75 -10.10 -8.88 18.55
N ARG A 76 -9.90 -9.79 17.60
CA ARG A 76 -10.33 -11.18 17.73
C ARG A 76 -9.36 -12.04 18.56
N GLY A 77 -8.17 -11.51 18.85
CA GLY A 77 -7.36 -11.85 20.02
C GLY A 77 -7.27 -13.34 20.35
N GLY A 78 -6.54 -14.10 19.55
CA GLY A 78 -6.24 -15.50 19.85
C GLY A 78 -7.40 -16.49 19.67
N GLN A 79 -8.49 -16.09 19.00
CA GLN A 79 -9.51 -17.04 18.56
C GLN A 79 -9.12 -17.68 17.24
N ARG A 80 -9.38 -18.99 17.09
CA ARG A 80 -9.34 -19.65 15.77
C ARG A 80 -10.58 -19.23 15.00
N VAL A 81 -10.40 -18.37 14.00
CA VAL A 81 -11.53 -17.82 13.27
C VAL A 81 -11.38 -18.08 11.78
N GLN A 82 -12.44 -18.62 11.15
CA GLN A 82 -12.41 -19.03 9.75
C GLN A 82 -12.26 -17.85 8.76
N TRP A 83 -12.67 -16.63 9.14
CA TRP A 83 -12.54 -15.45 8.26
C TRP A 83 -11.09 -15.15 7.88
N PHE A 84 -10.14 -15.44 8.79
CA PHE A 84 -8.71 -15.18 8.56
C PHE A 84 -8.13 -16.11 7.49
N GLN A 85 -8.78 -17.24 7.19
CA GLN A 85 -8.31 -18.17 6.16
C GLN A 85 -8.90 -17.93 4.77
N LYS A 86 -9.77 -16.92 4.63
CA LYS A 86 -10.30 -16.56 3.31
C LYS A 86 -9.18 -16.02 2.43
N ASP A 87 -9.24 -16.36 1.14
CA ASP A 87 -8.21 -15.97 0.17
C ASP A 87 -8.06 -14.44 0.09
N GLU A 88 -9.15 -13.69 0.22
CA GLU A 88 -9.11 -12.22 0.20
C GLU A 88 -8.17 -11.65 1.28
N GLN A 89 -8.14 -12.24 2.47
CA GLN A 89 -7.30 -11.75 3.56
C GLN A 89 -5.82 -12.08 3.33
N ARG A 90 -5.54 -13.25 2.75
CA ARG A 90 -4.16 -13.68 2.43
C ARG A 90 -3.53 -12.80 1.36
N GLU A 91 -4.33 -12.31 0.42
CA GLU A 91 -3.85 -11.48 -0.67
C GLU A 91 -3.46 -10.06 -0.22
N VAL A 92 -3.94 -9.56 0.92
CA VAL A 92 -3.64 -8.20 1.42
C VAL A 92 -2.13 -7.93 1.47
N GLY A 93 -1.36 -8.84 2.07
CA GLY A 93 0.11 -8.69 2.16
C GLY A 93 0.78 -8.66 0.78
N ARG A 94 0.30 -9.49 -0.15
CA ARG A 94 0.82 -9.54 -1.53
C ARG A 94 0.48 -8.28 -2.31
N VAL A 95 -0.75 -7.79 -2.22
CA VAL A 95 -1.19 -6.54 -2.87
C VAL A 95 -0.36 -5.36 -2.38
N VAL A 96 -0.12 -5.26 -1.06
CA VAL A 96 0.75 -4.23 -0.50
C VAL A 96 2.17 -4.33 -1.06
N GLN A 97 2.72 -5.53 -1.17
CA GLN A 97 4.05 -5.75 -1.73
C GLN A 97 4.12 -5.37 -3.22
N ASP A 98 3.17 -5.82 -4.03
CA ASP A 98 3.10 -5.52 -5.46
C ASP A 98 3.00 -4.00 -5.73
N LEU A 99 2.28 -3.28 -4.86
CA LEU A 99 2.20 -1.82 -4.91
C LEU A 99 3.50 -1.17 -4.41
N ALA A 100 4.12 -1.69 -3.36
CA ALA A 100 5.39 -1.17 -2.85
C ALA A 100 6.47 -1.15 -3.95
N ASP A 101 6.54 -2.21 -4.75
CA ASP A 101 7.51 -2.34 -5.84
C ASP A 101 7.31 -1.31 -6.96
N ARG A 102 6.08 -0.81 -7.12
CA ARG A 102 5.71 0.22 -8.12
C ARG A 102 5.89 1.65 -7.61
N VAL A 103 5.94 1.86 -6.30
CA VAL A 103 6.12 3.17 -5.68
C VAL A 103 7.56 3.67 -5.86
N GLY A 104 7.74 4.88 -6.40
CA GLY A 104 9.07 5.47 -6.62
C GLY A 104 9.72 6.06 -5.36
N ASP A 105 8.95 6.43 -4.34
CA ASP A 105 9.49 6.95 -3.07
C ASP A 105 10.11 5.83 -2.22
N LYS A 106 11.45 5.85 -2.05
CA LYS A 106 12.19 4.83 -1.31
C LYS A 106 11.72 4.63 0.14
N LYS A 107 11.31 5.71 0.82
CA LYS A 107 10.86 5.64 2.22
C LYS A 107 9.47 5.02 2.32
N LEU A 108 8.56 5.39 1.42
CA LEU A 108 7.23 4.79 1.33
C LEU A 108 7.34 3.31 0.95
N ARG A 109 8.13 2.99 -0.07
CA ARG A 109 8.42 1.59 -0.44
C ARG A 109 8.90 0.77 0.74
N ARG A 110 9.91 1.24 1.47
CA ARG A 110 10.43 0.53 2.67
C ARG A 110 9.36 0.32 3.73
N ALA A 111 8.52 1.34 3.98
CA ALA A 111 7.44 1.22 4.96
C ALA A 111 6.37 0.22 4.51
N MET A 112 5.99 0.22 3.23
CA MET A 112 5.03 -0.74 2.68
C MET A 112 5.58 -2.17 2.68
N THR A 113 6.86 -2.37 2.35
CA THR A 113 7.50 -3.70 2.43
C THR A 113 7.52 -4.23 3.87
N ALA A 114 7.73 -3.35 4.86
CA ALA A 114 7.62 -3.75 6.26
C ALA A 114 6.20 -4.23 6.59
N VAL A 115 5.17 -3.46 6.20
CA VAL A 115 3.76 -3.84 6.35
C VAL A 115 3.48 -5.20 5.70
N ALA A 116 3.91 -5.41 4.45
CA ALA A 116 3.72 -6.67 3.75
C ALA A 116 4.40 -7.84 4.47
N GLY A 117 5.63 -7.64 4.97
CA GLY A 117 6.35 -8.60 5.79
C GLY A 117 5.59 -8.96 7.06
N THR A 118 5.09 -7.96 7.79
CA THR A 118 4.31 -8.19 9.01
C THR A 118 2.99 -8.89 8.73
N CYS A 119 2.29 -8.55 7.64
CA CYS A 119 1.12 -9.31 7.21
C CYS A 119 1.47 -10.79 6.98
N ALA A 120 2.56 -11.07 6.26
CA ALA A 120 3.02 -12.45 6.02
C ALA A 120 3.38 -13.18 7.32
N GLU A 121 4.04 -12.51 8.28
CA GLU A 121 4.34 -13.08 9.60
C GLU A 121 3.07 -13.41 10.38
N VAL A 122 2.08 -12.51 10.40
CA VAL A 122 0.79 -12.73 11.07
C VAL A 122 0.07 -13.96 10.48
N PHE A 123 0.16 -14.18 9.16
CA PHE A 123 -0.35 -15.41 8.54
C PHE A 123 0.47 -16.66 8.88
N ALA A 124 1.80 -16.53 8.97
CA ALA A 124 2.69 -17.63 9.32
C ALA A 124 2.45 -18.14 10.76
N PHE A 125 2.06 -17.26 11.68
CA PHE A 125 1.71 -17.61 13.06
C PHE A 125 0.28 -18.12 13.24
N ALA A 126 -0.53 -18.20 12.19
CA ALA A 126 -1.89 -18.71 12.31
C ALA A 126 -1.88 -20.24 12.49
N PRO A 127 -2.47 -20.77 13.58
CA PRO A 127 -2.55 -22.21 13.75
C PRO A 127 -3.43 -22.83 12.65
N PRO A 128 -3.11 -24.05 12.19
CA PRO A 128 -3.90 -24.74 11.17
C PRO A 128 -5.33 -24.99 11.67
N ASN A 129 -6.31 -24.92 10.77
CA ASN A 129 -7.69 -25.23 11.10
C ASN A 129 -7.83 -26.75 11.30
N ARG A 130 -8.25 -27.16 12.50
CA ARG A 130 -8.40 -28.57 12.87
C ARG A 130 -9.77 -28.78 13.48
N ILE A 131 -10.44 -29.85 13.07
CA ILE A 131 -11.69 -30.30 13.68
C ILE A 131 -11.34 -30.90 15.05
N MET A 132 -11.71 -30.22 16.13
CA MET A 132 -11.57 -30.77 17.48
C MET A 132 -12.82 -31.56 17.83
N VAL A 133 -12.69 -32.89 17.94
CA VAL A 133 -13.76 -33.75 18.44
C VAL A 133 -13.50 -33.99 19.92
N ALA A 134 -14.24 -33.29 20.77
CA ALA A 134 -14.26 -33.58 22.20
C ALA A 134 -15.32 -34.66 22.45
N VAL A 135 -14.90 -35.82 22.96
CA VAL A 135 -15.83 -36.88 23.40
C VAL A 135 -16.19 -36.60 24.85
N ALA A 136 -17.47 -36.32 25.12
CA ALA A 136 -17.95 -36.04 26.47
C ALA A 136 -17.62 -37.20 27.42
N GLY A 137 -17.05 -36.88 28.58
CA GLY A 137 -16.72 -37.84 29.63
C GLY A 137 -15.35 -38.53 29.50
N GLN A 138 -14.58 -38.27 28.43
CA GLN A 138 -13.20 -38.73 28.35
C GLN A 138 -12.22 -37.62 28.79
N PRO A 139 -11.19 -37.94 29.60
CA PRO A 139 -10.15 -36.98 29.91
C PRO A 139 -9.36 -36.59 28.65
N GLU A 140 -8.96 -35.32 28.54
CA GLU A 140 -8.10 -34.87 27.44
C GLU A 140 -6.80 -35.66 27.41
N HIS A 141 -6.43 -36.16 26.23
CA HIS A 141 -5.17 -36.86 26.05
C HIS A 141 -3.99 -35.86 26.21
N PRO A 142 -2.86 -36.21 26.86
CA PRO A 142 -1.72 -35.30 27.06
C PRO A 142 -1.22 -34.61 25.79
N SER A 143 -1.24 -35.32 24.66
CA SER A 143 -0.86 -34.73 23.35
C SER A 143 -1.80 -33.61 22.90
N GLN A 144 -3.09 -33.65 23.25
CA GLN A 144 -4.05 -32.59 22.94
C GLN A 144 -3.80 -31.35 23.81
N ILE A 145 -3.41 -31.56 25.07
CA ILE A 145 -3.02 -30.47 25.99
C ILE A 145 -1.77 -29.76 25.48
N GLU A 146 -0.71 -30.52 25.15
CA GLU A 146 0.51 -29.94 24.56
C GLU A 146 0.22 -29.15 23.29
N GLN A 147 -0.64 -29.71 22.43
CA GLN A 147 -1.00 -29.08 21.18
C GLN A 147 -1.78 -27.77 21.39
N ARG A 148 -2.76 -27.77 22.30
CA ARG A 148 -3.49 -26.54 22.68
C ARG A 148 -2.52 -25.48 23.19
N ASN A 149 -1.55 -25.86 24.01
CA ASN A 149 -0.55 -24.92 24.54
C ASN A 149 0.32 -24.33 23.44
N ARG A 150 0.75 -25.15 22.45
CA ARG A 150 1.50 -24.66 21.28
C ARG A 150 0.67 -23.69 20.43
N ASP A 151 -0.58 -24.03 20.16
CA ASP A 151 -1.47 -23.19 19.35
C ASP A 151 -1.76 -21.86 20.07
N GLN A 152 -1.95 -21.88 21.39
CA GLN A 152 -2.12 -20.68 22.19
C GLN A 152 -0.88 -19.79 22.15
N ALA A 153 0.32 -20.37 22.18
CA ALA A 153 1.57 -19.62 22.04
C ALA A 153 1.72 -18.99 20.65
N GLN A 154 1.35 -19.72 19.58
CA GLN A 154 1.35 -19.19 18.21
C GLN A 154 0.37 -18.02 18.05
N LEU A 155 -0.84 -18.16 18.60
CA LEU A 155 -1.86 -17.12 18.60
C LEU A 155 -1.41 -15.87 19.36
N ALA A 156 -0.70 -16.03 20.48
CA ALA A 156 -0.11 -14.89 21.19
C ALA A 156 0.94 -14.16 20.34
N GLN A 157 1.80 -14.91 19.65
CA GLN A 157 2.79 -14.34 18.72
C GLN A 157 2.11 -13.64 17.54
N GLN A 158 1.03 -14.20 17.01
CA GLN A 158 0.23 -13.58 15.95
C GLN A 158 -0.30 -12.21 16.37
N VAL A 159 -0.89 -12.11 17.57
CA VAL A 159 -1.44 -10.87 18.10
C VAL A 159 -0.34 -9.83 18.35
N GLU A 160 0.79 -10.26 18.92
CA GLU A 160 1.96 -9.39 19.14
C GLU A 160 2.47 -8.80 17.82
N ARG A 161 2.62 -9.64 16.78
CA ARG A 161 3.00 -9.16 15.44
C ARG A 161 1.97 -8.23 14.83
N ALA A 162 0.68 -8.49 15.04
CA ALA A 162 -0.37 -7.59 14.58
C ALA A 162 -0.27 -6.21 15.24
N HIS A 163 0.01 -6.14 16.55
CA HIS A 163 0.24 -4.87 17.24
C HIS A 163 1.43 -4.10 16.66
N GLN A 164 2.54 -4.79 16.39
CA GLN A 164 3.72 -4.18 15.77
C GLN A 164 3.39 -3.65 14.37
N GLY A 165 2.70 -4.45 13.56
CA GLY A 165 2.29 -4.08 12.20
C GLY A 165 1.39 -2.84 12.15
N ARG A 166 0.54 -2.60 13.16
CA ARG A 166 -0.25 -1.36 13.23
C ARG A 166 0.62 -0.11 13.27
N GLY A 167 1.77 -0.18 13.95
CA GLY A 167 2.76 0.90 13.96
C GLY A 167 3.42 1.11 12.60
N GLU A 168 3.70 0.03 11.89
CA GLU A 168 4.26 0.08 10.53
C GLU A 168 3.27 0.67 9.53
N VAL A 169 2.00 0.26 9.59
CA VAL A 169 0.93 0.82 8.74
C VAL A 169 0.73 2.31 9.02
N ALA A 170 0.72 2.72 10.29
CA ALA A 170 0.65 4.14 10.65
C ALA A 170 1.83 4.94 10.08
N THR A 171 3.03 4.35 10.10
CA THR A 171 4.24 4.94 9.51
C THR A 171 4.11 5.07 7.99
N ALA A 172 3.62 4.02 7.31
CA ALA A 172 3.39 4.01 5.87
C ALA A 172 2.35 5.05 5.45
N ILE A 173 1.20 5.13 6.13
CA ILE A 173 0.14 6.12 5.88
C ILE A 173 0.66 7.54 6.11
N THR A 174 1.41 7.77 7.19
CA THR A 174 2.02 9.09 7.46
C THR A 174 2.95 9.47 6.32
N ARG A 175 3.76 8.53 5.82
CA ARG A 175 4.64 8.78 4.69
C ARG A 175 3.87 9.03 3.40
N LEU A 176 2.81 8.27 3.13
CA LEU A 176 1.93 8.45 1.98
C LEU A 176 1.34 9.86 1.98
N ASN A 177 0.77 10.32 3.10
CA ASN A 177 0.24 11.68 3.24
C ASN A 177 1.29 12.75 2.90
N VAL A 178 2.54 12.57 3.33
CA VAL A 178 3.64 13.50 2.99
C VAL A 178 3.94 13.50 1.50
N VAL A 179 3.91 12.33 0.84
CA VAL A 179 4.15 12.22 -0.60
C VAL A 179 2.99 12.83 -1.39
N GLU A 180 1.74 12.54 -1.01
CA GLU A 180 0.54 13.10 -1.63
C GLU A 180 0.52 14.63 -1.52
N ARG A 181 0.75 15.21 -0.34
CA ARG A 181 0.83 16.68 -0.17
C ARG A 181 1.86 17.32 -1.12
N ARG A 182 3.01 16.66 -1.31
CA ARG A 182 4.05 17.14 -2.24
C ARG A 182 3.60 17.08 -3.71
N VAL A 183 2.76 16.11 -4.07
CA VAL A 183 2.28 15.93 -5.45
C VAL A 183 1.10 16.84 -5.75
N THR A 184 0.13 16.92 -4.84
CA THR A 184 -1.12 17.66 -5.02
C THR A 184 -0.99 19.15 -4.68
N GLY A 185 0.09 19.54 -3.99
CA GLY A 185 0.35 20.94 -3.62
C GLY A 185 -0.62 21.52 -2.59
N ARG A 186 -1.33 20.65 -1.85
CA ARG A 186 -2.18 20.98 -0.70
C ARG A 186 -1.44 20.69 0.61
#